data_AF-A0A1I3PKI1-F1
#
_entry.id   AF-A0A1I3PKI1-F1
#
_cell.length_a   1.000
_cell.length_b   1.000
_cell.length_c   1.000
_cell.angle_alpha   90.00
_cell.angle_beta   90.00
_cell.angle_gamma   90.00
#
_symmetry.space_group_name_H-M   'P 1'
#
loop_
_entity.id
_entity.type
_entity.pdbx_description
1 polymer ?
#
loop_
_entity_poly.entity_id
_entity_poly.type
_entity_poly.pdbx_seq_one_letter_code
_entity_poly.pdbx_strand_id
1 'polypeptide(L)'
;MTEQGKINARQLAILTLLFSLGSSILIVPSGLTAVAKQDGWLSALVGVGIGMLLIGLYVALSRRYPGQTLVQFAEQILGTWLGKLVGLLFFSFYLLLASLVLRNVGDFITTIVMPETPIQIVHLLFIMAILTGASLGLEVIARTAEIFLPWIMTMLLLLIVFLLPQIQFDRIQPVFEAGTKAIIHGSLSVISIPYLELTVFLMIIPSVNKTNIGMPFLKGAMLGGLVIVVITLLCVFVLGWDFASRHTFPSYTLAKKIQVGEFLQRIEVLVAIIWFLTIFFKLLLCFYAALLGFAQVLRLQSYRPMIVPFGILIGVLSIIVYPNIVYFRVFAGEIWPFYSATFGLFLPLLLLVVSWFRPPAASATGAGSGSGESPPGGGQSGGNQPSDSQSGGNQSGHGQPDGNQPSDSQSGGNQSDHGQPGGNQSSGSPSGGSQQSESQPGGGSSESSSGEGQSGGNPSGGNQSG
;
A
#
# COMPACT_ATOMS: atom_id res chain seq x y z
N MET A 1 3.19 9.80 23.55
CA MET A 1 2.20 9.07 22.71
C MET A 1 2.70 7.64 22.54
N THR A 2 2.39 6.77 23.50
CA THR A 2 2.90 5.39 23.54
C THR A 2 1.74 4.43 23.29
N GLU A 3 1.42 4.15 22.03
CA GLU A 3 0.93 2.80 21.77
C GLU A 3 2.12 1.88 22.02
N GLN A 4 2.05 1.06 23.07
CA GLN A 4 3.04 0.02 23.38
C GLN A 4 2.96 -1.16 22.39
N GLY A 5 2.66 -0.87 21.11
CA GLY A 5 2.58 -1.84 20.03
C GLY A 5 3.98 -2.15 19.49
N LYS A 6 4.63 -3.13 20.13
CA LYS A 6 6.00 -3.55 19.85
C LYS A 6 6.04 -4.53 18.67
N ILE A 7 5.87 -4.02 17.44
CA ILE A 7 5.91 -4.87 16.24
C ILE A 7 7.30 -5.51 16.10
N ASN A 8 7.34 -6.77 15.65
CA ASN A 8 8.61 -7.48 15.50
C ASN A 8 9.27 -7.20 14.13
N ALA A 9 10.53 -7.61 13.98
CA ALA A 9 11.27 -7.43 12.73
C ALA A 9 10.60 -8.10 11.52
N ARG A 10 9.97 -9.26 11.69
CA ARG A 10 9.26 -9.95 10.61
C ARG A 10 8.05 -9.14 10.16
N GLN A 11 7.28 -8.62 11.10
CA GLN A 11 6.13 -7.75 10.82
C GLN A 11 6.54 -6.47 10.08
N LEU A 12 7.68 -5.87 10.42
CA LEU A 12 8.24 -4.75 9.65
C LEU A 12 8.49 -5.15 8.18
N ALA A 13 9.13 -6.29 7.94
CA ALA A 13 9.39 -6.78 6.59
C ALA A 13 8.09 -7.04 5.81
N ILE A 14 7.08 -7.62 6.48
CA ILE A 14 5.76 -7.90 5.88
C ILE A 14 5.04 -6.60 5.53
N LEU A 15 4.96 -5.64 6.44
CA LEU A 15 4.35 -4.35 6.18
C LEU A 15 5.05 -3.62 5.03
N THR A 16 6.39 -3.67 5.00
CA THR A 16 7.18 -3.08 3.91
C THR A 16 6.85 -3.72 2.57
N LEU A 17 6.79 -5.05 2.53
CA LEU A 17 6.43 -5.81 1.33
C LEU A 17 5.03 -5.42 0.84
N LEU A 18 4.01 -5.48 1.71
CA LEU A 18 2.63 -5.19 1.33
C LEU A 18 2.45 -3.71 0.91
N PHE A 19 3.12 -2.78 1.59
CA PHE A 19 3.14 -1.38 1.20
C PHE A 19 3.78 -1.18 -0.18
N SER A 20 4.91 -1.86 -0.44
CA SER A 20 5.61 -1.79 -1.73
C SER A 20 4.75 -2.33 -2.88
N LEU A 21 3.98 -3.40 -2.64
CA LEU A 21 3.06 -3.96 -3.62
C LEU A 21 1.84 -3.06 -3.87
N GLY A 22 1.29 -2.44 -2.83
CA GLY A 22 0.05 -1.65 -2.80
C GLY A 22 -0.49 -1.18 -4.15
N SER A 23 -0.23 0.08 -4.52
CA SER A 23 -0.63 0.59 -5.85
C SER A 23 0.26 0.09 -6.98
N SER A 24 1.49 -0.30 -6.65
CA SER A 24 2.55 -0.62 -7.60
C SER A 24 2.21 -1.81 -8.48
N ILE A 25 1.65 -2.88 -7.90
CA ILE A 25 1.44 -4.15 -8.62
C ILE A 25 0.51 -3.98 -9.83
N LEU A 26 -0.45 -3.05 -9.79
CA LEU A 26 -1.33 -2.77 -10.93
C LEU A 26 -0.81 -1.67 -11.84
N ILE A 27 -0.21 -0.60 -11.30
CA ILE A 27 0.04 0.65 -12.05
C ILE A 27 1.45 0.71 -12.64
N VAL A 28 2.47 0.25 -11.89
CA VAL A 28 3.88 0.45 -12.24
C VAL A 28 4.30 -0.23 -13.56
N PRO A 29 3.83 -1.44 -13.92
CA PRO A 29 4.20 -2.04 -15.21
C PRO A 29 3.81 -1.19 -16.43
N SER A 30 2.73 -0.41 -16.32
CA SER A 30 2.29 0.52 -17.38
C SER A 30 3.32 1.62 -17.60
N GLY A 31 3.72 2.31 -16.52
CA GLY A 31 4.73 3.38 -16.59
C GLY A 31 6.10 2.89 -17.06
N LEU A 32 6.52 1.71 -16.61
CA LEU A 32 7.78 1.09 -17.03
C LEU A 32 7.80 0.79 -18.53
N THR A 33 6.75 0.16 -19.05
CA THR A 33 6.66 -0.22 -20.47
C THR A 33 6.32 0.95 -21.39
N ALA A 34 5.70 2.03 -20.88
CA ALA A 34 5.44 3.24 -21.64
C ALA A 34 6.73 3.98 -22.04
N VAL A 35 7.76 3.92 -21.19
CA VAL A 35 9.05 4.59 -21.45
C VAL A 35 10.07 3.63 -22.04
N ALA A 36 10.25 2.47 -21.41
CA ALA A 36 11.31 1.52 -21.77
C ALA A 36 10.83 0.36 -22.64
N LYS A 37 9.58 0.38 -23.11
CA LYS A 37 9.02 -0.64 -24.01
C LYS A 37 9.23 -2.05 -23.45
N GLN A 38 9.76 -2.99 -24.23
CA GLN A 38 10.05 -4.36 -23.80
C GLN A 38 11.12 -4.43 -22.72
N ASP A 39 11.97 -3.41 -22.57
CA ASP A 39 12.99 -3.28 -21.52
C ASP A 39 12.43 -2.73 -20.19
N GLY A 40 11.11 -2.66 -20.04
CA GLY A 40 10.45 -2.23 -18.80
C GLY A 40 10.90 -3.02 -17.56
N TRP A 41 11.24 -4.30 -17.71
CA TRP A 41 11.75 -5.13 -16.61
C TRP A 41 13.17 -4.73 -16.16
N LEU A 42 14.04 -4.28 -17.09
CA LEU A 42 15.35 -3.71 -16.75
C LEU A 42 15.19 -2.39 -16.00
N SER A 43 14.24 -1.56 -16.44
CA SER A 43 13.89 -0.32 -15.75
C SER A 43 13.40 -0.59 -14.33
N ALA A 44 12.61 -1.65 -14.15
CA ALA A 44 12.17 -2.07 -12.84
C ALA A 44 13.35 -2.47 -11.95
N LEU A 45 14.30 -3.24 -12.50
CA LEU A 45 15.51 -3.68 -11.78
C LEU A 45 16.39 -2.50 -11.35
N VAL A 46 16.59 -1.52 -12.23
CA VAL A 46 17.31 -0.27 -11.92
C VAL A 46 16.58 0.50 -10.81
N GLY A 47 15.25 0.59 -10.91
CA GLY A 47 14.44 1.28 -9.91
C GLY A 47 14.49 0.60 -8.54
N VAL A 48 14.48 -0.74 -8.50
CA VAL A 48 14.70 -1.52 -7.26
C VAL A 48 16.09 -1.26 -6.70
N GLY A 49 17.13 -1.26 -7.54
CA GLY A 49 18.50 -0.97 -7.12
C GLY A 49 18.64 0.41 -6.46
N ILE A 50 18.10 1.47 -7.10
CA ILE A 50 18.06 2.83 -6.54
C ILE A 50 17.18 2.86 -5.28
N GLY A 51 16.08 2.13 -5.29
CA GLY A 51 15.21 1.94 -4.12
C GLY A 51 15.95 1.39 -2.91
N MET A 52 16.87 0.44 -3.09
CA MET A 52 17.69 -0.08 -1.98
C MET A 52 18.60 1.00 -1.38
N LEU A 53 19.09 1.95 -2.18
CA LEU A 53 19.87 3.09 -1.68
C LEU A 53 19.00 4.02 -0.81
N LEU A 54 17.74 4.25 -1.20
CA LEU A 54 16.77 5.01 -0.40
C LEU A 54 16.48 4.32 0.94
N ILE A 55 16.33 2.99 0.94
CA ILE A 55 16.20 2.24 2.19
C ILE A 55 17.44 2.40 3.07
N GLY A 56 18.64 2.39 2.48
CA GLY A 56 19.88 2.70 3.17
C GLY A 56 19.86 4.07 3.87
N LEU A 57 19.36 5.10 3.17
CA LEU A 57 19.17 6.45 3.72
C LEU A 57 18.21 6.45 4.92
N TYR A 58 17.05 5.79 4.80
CA TYR A 58 16.07 5.74 5.89
C TYR A 58 16.62 4.98 7.11
N VAL A 59 17.30 3.85 6.89
CA VAL A 59 17.94 3.08 7.94
C VAL A 59 19.05 3.89 8.62
N ALA A 60 19.83 4.66 7.88
CA ALA A 60 20.87 5.52 8.44
C ALA A 60 20.28 6.59 9.40
N LEU A 61 19.18 7.24 9.01
CA LEU A 61 18.46 8.19 9.87
C LEU A 61 17.91 7.51 11.13
N SER A 62 17.20 6.40 10.98
CA SER A 62 16.62 5.67 12.11
C SER A 62 17.66 5.12 13.08
N ARG A 63 18.86 4.77 12.61
CA ARG A 63 19.99 4.38 13.47
C ARG A 63 20.61 5.57 14.19
N ARG A 64 20.65 6.74 13.55
CA ARG A 64 21.17 7.97 14.15
C ARG A 64 20.24 8.52 15.23
N TYR A 65 18.93 8.35 15.07
CA TYR A 65 17.89 8.79 16.01
C TYR A 65 17.03 7.62 16.47
N PRO A 66 17.59 6.69 17.28
CA PRO A 66 16.88 5.50 17.71
C PRO A 66 15.67 5.86 18.57
N GLY A 67 14.53 5.21 18.29
CA GLY A 67 13.28 5.40 19.03
C GLY A 67 12.55 6.72 18.75
N GLN A 68 13.01 7.52 17.78
CA GLN A 68 12.35 8.77 17.40
C GLN A 68 11.72 8.69 16.02
N THR A 69 10.51 9.22 15.89
CA THR A 69 9.83 9.39 14.59
C THR A 69 10.43 10.54 13.78
N LEU A 70 10.11 10.60 12.49
CA LEU A 70 10.52 11.70 11.62
C LEU A 70 10.19 13.08 12.19
N VAL A 71 8.99 13.27 12.72
CA VAL A 71 8.61 14.55 13.32
C VAL A 71 9.48 14.88 14.54
N GLN A 72 9.75 13.89 15.39
CA GLN A 72 10.56 14.07 16.61
C GLN A 72 12.00 14.42 16.30
N PHE A 73 12.68 13.65 15.43
CA PHE A 73 14.06 13.95 15.10
C PHE A 73 14.17 15.20 14.21
N ALA A 74 13.16 15.56 13.41
CA ALA A 74 13.13 16.83 12.70
C ALA A 74 13.08 18.03 13.65
N GLU A 75 12.26 17.97 14.72
CA GLU A 75 12.25 18.97 15.79
C GLU A 75 13.60 19.05 16.51
N GLN A 76 14.28 17.92 16.73
CA GLN A 76 15.60 17.89 17.34
C GLN A 76 16.68 18.52 16.43
N ILE A 77 16.67 18.21 15.13
CA ILE A 77 17.70 18.65 14.18
C ILE A 77 17.56 20.14 13.85
N LEU A 78 16.34 20.57 13.48
CA LEU A 78 16.05 21.90 12.94
C LEU A 78 15.54 22.89 14.00
N GLY A 79 15.27 22.42 15.21
CA GLY A 79 14.60 23.19 16.26
C GLY A 79 13.08 23.13 16.14
N THR A 80 12.39 23.63 17.17
CA THR A 80 10.94 23.43 17.33
C THR A 80 10.11 24.03 16.20
N TRP A 81 10.44 25.23 15.71
CA TRP A 81 9.65 25.89 14.66
C TRP A 81 9.79 25.19 13.30
N LEU A 82 11.02 25.03 12.82
CA LEU A 82 11.28 24.39 11.52
C LEU A 82 10.95 22.90 11.54
N GLY A 83 11.19 22.19 12.65
CA GLY A 83 10.82 20.79 12.77
C GLY A 83 9.32 20.55 12.75
N LYS A 84 8.53 21.44 13.38
CA LYS A 84 7.06 21.39 13.27
C LYS A 84 6.57 21.67 11.86
N LEU A 85 7.19 22.61 11.15
CA LEU A 85 6.89 22.85 9.73
C LEU A 85 7.16 21.60 8.89
N VAL A 86 8.31 20.94 9.08
CA VAL A 86 8.63 19.66 8.43
C VAL A 86 7.59 18.60 8.77
N GLY A 87 7.19 18.47 10.03
CA GLY A 87 6.15 17.53 10.44
C GLY A 87 4.79 17.82 9.80
N LEU A 88 4.40 19.08 9.67
CA LEU A 88 3.15 19.48 9.01
C LEU A 88 3.16 19.22 7.51
N LEU A 89 4.29 19.48 6.84
CA LEU A 89 4.46 19.17 5.41
C LEU A 89 4.45 17.65 5.18
N PHE A 90 5.13 16.88 6.04
CA PHE A 90 5.10 15.42 6.00
C PHE A 90 3.68 14.86 6.21
N PHE A 91 2.94 15.41 7.18
CA PHE A 91 1.53 15.11 7.39
C PHE A 91 0.71 15.37 6.13
N SER A 92 0.87 16.55 5.51
CA SER A 92 0.13 16.94 4.30
C SER A 92 0.46 16.02 3.12
N PHE A 93 1.72 15.63 2.96
CA PHE A 93 2.16 14.66 1.96
C PHE A 93 1.47 13.30 2.12
N TYR A 94 1.48 12.72 3.32
CA TYR A 94 0.84 11.41 3.56
C TYR A 94 -0.68 11.46 3.55
N LEU A 95 -1.29 12.60 3.91
CA LEU A 95 -2.72 12.82 3.76
C LEU A 95 -3.11 12.84 2.27
N LEU A 96 -2.36 13.57 1.43
CA LEU A 96 -2.58 13.60 -0.01
C LEU A 96 -2.34 12.22 -0.63
N LEU A 97 -1.27 11.53 -0.25
CA LEU A 97 -1.00 10.17 -0.71
C LEU A 97 -2.13 9.20 -0.32
N ALA A 98 -2.65 9.29 0.91
CA ALA A 98 -3.80 8.49 1.32
C ALA A 98 -5.03 8.79 0.44
N SER A 99 -5.33 10.04 0.13
CA SER A 99 -6.41 10.40 -0.79
C SER A 99 -6.19 9.88 -2.21
N LEU A 100 -4.98 9.93 -2.74
CA LEU A 100 -4.63 9.37 -4.06
C LEU A 100 -4.79 7.85 -4.07
N VAL A 101 -4.32 7.16 -3.02
CA VAL A 101 -4.45 5.72 -2.88
C VAL A 101 -5.91 5.30 -2.76
N LEU A 102 -6.73 6.05 -2.02
CA LEU A 102 -8.18 5.83 -1.97
C LEU A 102 -8.83 6.06 -3.34
N ARG A 103 -8.43 7.11 -4.06
CA ARG A 103 -8.93 7.37 -5.41
C ARG A 103 -8.58 6.24 -6.39
N ASN A 104 -7.39 5.65 -6.29
CA ASN A 104 -7.02 4.46 -7.07
C ASN A 104 -8.01 3.31 -6.86
N VAL A 105 -8.48 3.09 -5.61
CA VAL A 105 -9.52 2.09 -5.28
C VAL A 105 -10.83 2.40 -5.99
N GLY A 106 -11.27 3.66 -5.91
CA GLY A 106 -12.46 4.13 -6.61
C GLY A 106 -12.37 3.94 -8.13
N ASP A 107 -11.29 4.42 -8.74
CA ASP A 107 -11.07 4.32 -10.19
C ASP A 107 -11.02 2.85 -10.65
N PHE A 108 -10.34 1.97 -9.92
CA PHE A 108 -10.28 0.55 -10.26
C PHE A 108 -11.67 -0.10 -10.22
N ILE A 109 -12.43 0.08 -9.13
CA ILE A 109 -13.76 -0.52 -9.01
C ILE A 109 -14.70 0.03 -10.06
N THR A 110 -14.78 1.35 -10.20
CA THR A 110 -15.75 2.02 -11.07
C THR A 110 -15.38 2.00 -12.54
N THR A 111 -14.16 1.60 -12.90
CA THR A 111 -13.76 1.42 -14.30
C THR A 111 -13.77 -0.04 -14.72
N ILE A 112 -13.47 -0.97 -13.80
CA ILE A 112 -13.14 -2.36 -14.15
C ILE A 112 -14.14 -3.38 -13.57
N VAL A 113 -14.59 -3.19 -12.34
CA VAL A 113 -15.33 -4.23 -11.59
C VAL A 113 -16.83 -3.95 -11.57
N MET A 114 -17.22 -2.73 -11.20
CA MET A 114 -18.62 -2.30 -11.05
C MET A 114 -18.81 -0.88 -11.60
N PRO A 115 -18.90 -0.70 -12.93
CA PRO A 115 -18.99 0.63 -13.54
C PRO A 115 -20.22 1.45 -13.17
N GLU A 116 -21.32 0.77 -12.88
CA GLU A 116 -22.58 1.41 -12.48
C GLU A 116 -22.59 1.89 -11.01
N THR A 117 -21.54 1.57 -10.23
CA THR A 117 -21.47 1.98 -8.82
C THR A 117 -20.86 3.38 -8.69
N PRO A 118 -21.53 4.33 -8.01
CA PRO A 118 -20.94 5.63 -7.71
C PRO A 118 -19.66 5.51 -6.89
N ILE A 119 -18.61 6.22 -7.31
CA ILE A 119 -17.29 6.20 -6.66
C ILE A 119 -17.34 6.58 -5.17
N GLN A 120 -18.29 7.43 -4.79
CA GLN A 120 -18.49 7.85 -3.40
C GLN A 120 -18.87 6.68 -2.49
N ILE A 121 -19.66 5.72 -2.99
CA ILE A 121 -20.05 4.52 -2.23
C ILE A 121 -18.83 3.62 -2.01
N VAL A 122 -18.01 3.45 -3.05
CA VAL A 122 -16.75 2.68 -2.96
C VAL A 122 -15.82 3.29 -1.92
N HIS A 123 -15.63 4.61 -1.97
CA HIS A 123 -14.78 5.32 -1.01
C HIS A 123 -15.31 5.22 0.41
N LEU A 124 -16.62 5.37 0.62
CA LEU A 124 -17.24 5.29 1.95
C LEU A 124 -17.00 3.91 2.59
N LEU A 125 -17.24 2.82 1.84
CA LEU A 125 -17.02 1.47 2.33
C LEU A 125 -15.54 1.21 2.63
N PHE A 126 -14.64 1.69 1.77
CA PHE A 126 -13.21 1.49 1.97
C PHE A 126 -12.70 2.29 3.17
N ILE A 127 -13.13 3.56 3.33
CA ILE A 127 -12.80 4.40 4.49
C ILE A 127 -13.25 3.73 5.78
N MET A 128 -14.46 3.17 5.85
CA MET A 128 -14.95 2.47 7.05
C MET A 128 -13.96 1.39 7.53
N ALA A 129 -13.39 0.61 6.59
CA ALA A 129 -12.36 -0.37 6.91
C ALA A 129 -11.06 0.29 7.42
N ILE A 130 -10.65 1.40 6.80
CA ILE A 130 -9.46 2.17 7.21
C ILE A 130 -9.62 2.79 8.60
N LEU A 131 -10.77 3.39 8.92
CA LEU A 131 -11.04 3.97 10.23
C LEU A 131 -11.02 2.91 11.31
N THR A 132 -11.62 1.75 11.03
CA THR A 132 -11.58 0.60 11.92
C THR A 132 -10.15 0.14 12.16
N GLY A 133 -9.37 -0.09 11.10
CA GLY A 133 -7.97 -0.49 11.21
C GLY A 133 -7.11 0.52 11.97
N ALA A 134 -7.28 1.82 11.72
CA ALA A 134 -6.51 2.88 12.37
C ALA A 134 -6.85 3.02 13.86
N SER A 135 -8.11 2.73 14.24
CA SER A 135 -8.57 2.77 15.63
C SER A 135 -8.00 1.65 16.50
N LEU A 136 -7.64 0.52 15.88
CA LEU A 136 -7.10 -0.66 16.55
C LEU A 136 -5.58 -0.60 16.78
N GLY A 137 -4.88 0.33 16.11
CA GLY A 137 -3.46 0.60 16.33
C GLY A 137 -2.50 -0.26 15.52
N LEU A 138 -1.21 0.10 15.56
CA LEU A 138 -0.17 -0.45 14.67
C LEU A 138 0.05 -1.96 14.86
N GLU A 139 -0.06 -2.46 16.08
CA GLU A 139 0.14 -3.88 16.37
C GLU A 139 -0.92 -4.76 15.71
N VAL A 140 -2.19 -4.34 15.75
CA VAL A 140 -3.28 -5.07 15.10
C VAL A 140 -3.08 -5.04 13.59
N ILE A 141 -2.71 -3.89 13.02
CA ILE A 141 -2.37 -3.75 11.59
C ILE A 141 -1.28 -4.77 11.18
N ALA A 142 -0.20 -4.86 11.97
CA ALA A 142 0.90 -5.78 11.72
C ALA A 142 0.49 -7.25 11.81
N ARG A 143 -0.31 -7.63 12.81
CA ARG A 143 -0.82 -9.00 12.97
C ARG A 143 -1.77 -9.37 11.82
N THR A 144 -2.64 -8.45 11.39
CA THR A 144 -3.51 -8.66 10.24
C THR A 144 -2.73 -8.82 8.94
N ALA A 145 -1.66 -8.04 8.74
CA ALA A 145 -0.75 -8.20 7.61
C ALA A 145 -0.08 -9.58 7.57
N GLU A 146 0.33 -10.09 8.74
CA GLU A 146 0.92 -11.42 8.88
C GLU A 146 -0.07 -12.55 8.54
N ILE A 147 -1.36 -12.38 8.87
CA ILE A 147 -2.43 -13.33 8.52
C ILE A 147 -2.70 -13.35 7.02
N PHE A 148 -2.74 -12.18 6.36
CA PHE A 148 -3.03 -12.10 4.93
C PHE A 148 -1.85 -12.46 4.02
N LEU A 149 -0.61 -12.38 4.52
CA LEU A 149 0.57 -12.62 3.72
C LEU A 149 0.59 -14.00 3.02
N PRO A 150 0.33 -15.14 3.69
CA PRO A 150 0.33 -16.45 3.02
C PRO A 150 -0.68 -16.52 1.88
N TRP A 151 -1.86 -15.93 2.05
CA TRP A 151 -2.90 -15.87 1.02
C TRP A 151 -2.44 -15.07 -0.19
N ILE A 152 -1.86 -13.89 0.04
CA ILE A 152 -1.32 -13.03 -1.02
C ILE A 152 -0.21 -13.75 -1.78
N MET A 153 0.75 -14.37 -1.08
CA MET A 153 1.86 -15.10 -1.70
C MET A 153 1.37 -16.32 -2.49
N THR A 154 0.38 -17.05 -1.96
CA THR A 154 -0.20 -18.22 -2.63
C THR A 154 -0.93 -17.82 -3.91
N MET A 155 -1.77 -16.78 -3.85
CA MET A 155 -2.47 -16.29 -5.04
C MET A 155 -1.50 -15.71 -6.08
N LEU A 156 -0.43 -15.05 -5.64
CA LEU A 156 0.62 -14.58 -6.54
C LEU A 156 1.36 -15.74 -7.21
N LEU A 157 1.67 -16.81 -6.47
CA LEU A 157 2.29 -18.01 -7.02
C LEU A 157 1.38 -18.69 -8.04
N LEU A 158 0.09 -18.86 -7.72
CA LEU A 158 -0.91 -19.43 -8.63
C LEU A 158 -1.02 -18.60 -9.91
N LEU A 159 -1.06 -17.27 -9.79
CA LEU A 159 -1.07 -16.36 -10.93
C LEU A 159 0.14 -16.60 -11.84
N ILE A 160 1.35 -16.66 -11.28
CA ILE A 160 2.58 -16.88 -12.05
C ILE A 160 2.53 -18.24 -12.76
N VAL A 161 2.16 -19.31 -12.04
CA VAL A 161 2.09 -20.67 -12.59
C VAL A 161 1.10 -20.76 -13.75
N PHE A 162 -0.08 -20.15 -13.62
CA PHE A 162 -1.11 -20.16 -14.66
C PHE A 162 -0.78 -19.28 -15.86
N LEU A 163 0.15 -18.33 -15.73
CA LEU A 163 0.64 -17.51 -16.84
C LEU A 163 1.75 -18.19 -17.64
N LEU A 164 2.44 -19.20 -17.10
CA LEU A 164 3.55 -19.87 -17.79
C LEU A 164 3.18 -20.36 -19.20
N PRO A 165 2.01 -20.99 -19.44
CA PRO A 165 1.63 -21.44 -20.79
C PRO A 165 1.38 -20.30 -21.79
N GLN A 166 1.16 -19.07 -21.30
CA GLN A 166 0.83 -17.91 -22.12
C GLN A 166 2.07 -17.08 -22.52
N ILE A 167 3.25 -17.45 -22.03
CA ILE A 167 4.50 -16.72 -22.25
C ILE A 167 4.93 -16.85 -23.72
N GLN A 168 5.16 -15.70 -24.37
CA GLN A 168 5.78 -15.62 -25.69
C GLN A 168 7.15 -14.94 -25.56
N PHE A 169 8.21 -15.74 -25.65
CA PHE A 169 9.59 -15.25 -25.43
C PHE A 169 10.02 -14.21 -26.47
N ASP A 170 9.49 -14.25 -27.68
CA ASP A 170 9.86 -13.31 -28.75
C ASP A 170 9.51 -11.86 -28.41
N ARG A 171 8.54 -11.63 -27.50
CA ARG A 171 8.09 -10.28 -27.12
C ARG A 171 9.07 -9.50 -26.25
N ILE A 172 10.08 -10.16 -25.68
CA ILE A 172 11.16 -9.49 -24.95
C ILE A 172 12.26 -9.00 -25.89
N GLN A 173 12.26 -9.47 -27.14
CA GLN A 173 13.28 -9.15 -28.12
C GLN A 173 12.90 -7.92 -28.96
N PRO A 174 13.89 -7.14 -29.41
CA PRO A 174 15.29 -7.19 -28.98
C PRO A 174 15.47 -6.62 -27.56
N VAL A 175 16.39 -7.21 -26.80
CA VAL A 175 16.72 -6.77 -25.42
C VAL A 175 17.65 -5.58 -25.49
N PHE A 176 17.42 -4.58 -24.64
CA PHE A 176 18.18 -3.33 -24.53
C PHE A 176 18.02 -2.40 -25.74
N GLU A 177 16.90 -2.48 -26.46
CA GLU A 177 16.61 -1.60 -27.59
C GLU A 177 16.27 -0.18 -27.16
N ALA A 178 15.62 -0.01 -26.00
CA ALA A 178 15.17 1.30 -25.52
C ALA A 178 16.33 2.25 -25.15
N GLY A 179 17.52 1.68 -24.90
CA GLY A 179 18.71 2.41 -24.49
C GLY A 179 18.70 2.86 -23.03
N THR A 180 19.87 3.26 -22.53
CA THR A 180 20.09 3.57 -21.11
C THR A 180 19.21 4.71 -20.59
N LYS A 181 19.03 5.77 -21.39
CA LYS A 181 18.22 6.94 -21.01
C LYS A 181 16.77 6.57 -20.74
N ALA A 182 16.16 5.77 -21.62
CA ALA A 182 14.79 5.31 -21.44
C ALA A 182 14.66 4.37 -20.24
N ILE A 183 15.65 3.49 -20.03
CA ILE A 183 15.66 2.57 -18.89
C ILE A 183 15.71 3.32 -17.55
N ILE A 184 16.59 4.32 -17.44
CA ILE A 184 16.69 5.16 -16.24
C ILE A 184 15.41 5.97 -16.05
N HIS A 185 14.87 6.57 -17.11
CA HIS A 185 13.63 7.34 -17.01
C HIS A 185 12.43 6.46 -16.62
N GLY A 186 12.30 5.26 -17.18
CA GLY A 186 11.25 4.30 -16.82
C GLY A 186 11.35 3.85 -15.38
N SER A 187 12.57 3.74 -14.83
CA SER A 187 12.79 3.36 -13.44
C SER A 187 12.16 4.33 -12.43
N LEU A 188 11.88 5.58 -12.84
CA LEU A 188 11.22 6.58 -12.00
C LEU A 188 9.86 6.11 -11.50
N SER A 189 9.11 5.28 -12.24
CA SER A 189 7.83 4.74 -11.77
C SER A 189 8.01 3.84 -10.54
N VAL A 190 9.07 3.02 -10.52
CA VAL A 190 9.40 2.18 -9.35
C VAL A 190 10.00 3.03 -8.22
N ILE A 191 10.86 3.99 -8.53
CA ILE A 191 11.48 4.83 -7.50
C ILE A 191 10.41 5.68 -6.79
N SER A 192 9.50 6.31 -7.54
CA SER A 192 8.50 7.23 -6.99
C SER A 192 7.35 6.57 -6.25
N ILE A 193 6.79 5.46 -6.75
CA ILE A 193 5.53 4.93 -6.22
C ILE A 193 5.73 4.02 -4.99
N PRO A 194 6.62 3.02 -4.98
CA PRO A 194 6.92 2.35 -3.73
C PRO A 194 8.05 3.04 -2.95
N TYR A 195 9.22 3.28 -3.54
CA TYR A 195 10.44 3.50 -2.74
C TYR A 195 10.56 4.89 -2.08
N LEU A 196 10.14 5.95 -2.76
CA LEU A 196 10.07 7.29 -2.16
C LEU A 196 8.93 7.41 -1.15
N GLU A 197 7.87 6.60 -1.29
CA GLU A 197 6.76 6.58 -0.34
C GLU A 197 7.08 5.76 0.91
N LEU A 198 8.05 4.84 0.85
CA LEU A 198 8.54 4.06 2.00
C LEU A 198 9.16 4.92 3.11
N THR A 199 9.36 6.22 2.91
CA THR A 199 9.71 7.18 3.98
C THR A 199 8.69 7.18 5.12
N VAL A 200 7.48 6.66 4.89
CA VAL A 200 6.42 6.48 5.90
C VAL A 200 6.93 5.64 7.06
N PHE A 201 7.85 4.71 6.78
CA PHE A 201 8.43 3.83 7.78
C PHE A 201 9.31 4.59 8.78
N LEU A 202 9.76 5.82 8.50
CA LEU A 202 10.41 6.67 9.51
C LEU A 202 9.46 7.08 10.65
N MET A 203 8.14 6.94 10.48
CA MET A 203 7.15 7.08 11.56
C MET A 203 6.86 5.76 12.27
N ILE A 204 7.09 4.62 11.62
CA ILE A 204 6.70 3.27 12.09
C ILE A 204 7.85 2.56 12.81
N ILE A 205 9.08 2.72 12.30
CA ILE A 205 10.30 2.08 12.81
C ILE A 205 10.52 2.26 14.32
N PRO A 206 10.24 3.43 14.94
CA PRO A 206 10.37 3.60 16.39
C PRO A 206 9.54 2.63 17.23
N SER A 207 8.48 2.06 16.67
CA SER A 207 7.62 1.06 17.32
C SER A 207 8.14 -0.38 17.17
N VAL A 208 9.29 -0.58 16.50
CA VAL A 208 9.85 -1.92 16.24
C VAL A 208 10.72 -2.37 17.42
N ASN A 209 10.45 -3.58 17.92
CA ASN A 209 10.99 -4.12 19.16
C ASN A 209 12.47 -4.57 19.10
N LYS A 210 13.18 -4.38 17.97
CA LYS A 210 14.55 -4.89 17.73
C LYS A 210 15.53 -3.80 17.30
N THR A 211 16.77 -3.95 17.73
CA THR A 211 17.90 -3.06 17.38
C THR A 211 18.32 -3.15 15.90
N ASN A 212 18.08 -4.28 15.23
CA ASN A 212 18.44 -4.47 13.81
C ASN A 212 17.24 -4.34 12.86
N ILE A 213 16.83 -3.09 12.63
CA ILE A 213 15.73 -2.70 11.73
C ILE A 213 16.09 -2.74 10.24
N GLY A 214 17.39 -2.70 9.90
CA GLY A 214 17.84 -2.51 8.53
C GLY A 214 17.61 -3.72 7.63
N MET A 215 18.00 -4.90 8.12
CA MET A 215 17.85 -6.14 7.34
C MET A 215 16.38 -6.50 7.05
N PRO A 216 15.44 -6.42 8.01
CA PRO A 216 14.03 -6.69 7.73
C PRO A 216 13.41 -5.66 6.77
N PHE A 217 13.73 -4.38 6.93
CA PHE A 217 13.23 -3.34 6.03
C PHE A 217 13.73 -3.56 4.60
N LEU A 218 15.02 -3.85 4.43
CA LEU A 218 15.62 -4.17 3.14
C LEU A 218 15.00 -5.42 2.50
N LYS A 219 14.83 -6.51 3.26
CA LYS A 219 14.23 -7.75 2.76
C LYS A 219 12.79 -7.55 2.27
N GLY A 220 11.97 -6.82 3.03
CA GLY A 220 10.60 -6.52 2.64
C GLY A 220 10.54 -5.69 1.34
N ALA A 221 11.37 -4.65 1.27
CA ALA A 221 11.45 -3.77 0.10
C ALA A 221 12.03 -4.46 -1.14
N MET A 222 13.02 -5.34 -0.96
CA MET A 222 13.63 -6.13 -2.03
C MET A 222 12.64 -7.16 -2.58
N LEU A 223 11.92 -7.88 -1.70
CA LEU A 223 10.92 -8.86 -2.12
C LEU A 223 9.76 -8.18 -2.86
N GLY A 224 9.28 -7.03 -2.39
CA GLY A 224 8.26 -6.25 -3.09
C GLY A 224 8.72 -5.77 -4.46
N GLY A 225 9.96 -5.28 -4.55
CA GLY A 225 10.59 -4.91 -5.81
C GLY A 225 10.71 -6.08 -6.80
N LEU A 226 11.15 -7.24 -6.32
CA LEU A 226 11.28 -8.44 -7.14
C LEU A 226 9.93 -8.89 -7.71
N VAL A 227 8.85 -8.84 -6.92
CA VAL A 227 7.50 -9.12 -7.40
C VAL A 227 7.10 -8.14 -8.52
N ILE A 228 7.41 -6.84 -8.37
CA ILE A 228 7.12 -5.85 -9.42
C ILE A 228 7.91 -6.16 -10.71
N VAL A 229 9.19 -6.56 -10.59
CA VAL A 229 10.01 -6.98 -11.74
C VAL A 229 9.38 -8.19 -12.44
N VAL A 230 9.02 -9.23 -11.68
CA VAL A 230 8.41 -10.45 -12.22
C VAL A 230 7.08 -10.15 -12.92
N ILE A 231 6.21 -9.35 -12.29
CA ILE A 231 4.92 -8.98 -12.88
C ILE A 231 5.11 -8.14 -14.15
N THR A 232 6.08 -7.21 -14.16
CA THR A 232 6.39 -6.43 -15.36
C THR A 232 6.89 -7.31 -16.50
N LEU A 233 7.77 -8.26 -16.20
CA LEU A 233 8.30 -9.21 -17.16
C LEU A 233 7.19 -10.13 -17.72
N LEU A 234 6.26 -10.58 -16.88
CA LEU A 234 5.07 -11.31 -17.33
C LEU A 234 4.14 -10.46 -18.21
N CYS A 235 3.97 -9.17 -17.88
CA CYS A 235 3.23 -8.24 -18.74
C CYS A 235 3.86 -8.15 -20.13
N VAL A 236 5.20 -8.03 -20.23
CA VAL A 236 5.90 -8.00 -21.52
C VAL A 236 5.74 -9.32 -22.27
N PHE A 237 5.99 -10.47 -21.61
CA PHE A 237 5.89 -11.78 -22.27
C PHE A 237 4.48 -12.14 -22.74
N VAL A 238 3.44 -11.77 -22.01
CA VAL A 238 2.06 -12.25 -22.26
C VAL A 238 1.18 -11.20 -22.94
N LEU A 239 1.43 -9.91 -22.71
CA LEU A 239 0.68 -8.83 -23.37
C LEU A 239 1.47 -8.13 -24.48
N GLY A 240 2.80 -8.10 -24.38
CA GLY A 240 3.64 -7.19 -25.16
C GLY A 240 3.67 -5.78 -24.56
N TRP A 241 4.77 -5.06 -24.77
CA TRP A 241 4.99 -3.74 -24.16
C TRP A 241 3.98 -2.67 -24.63
N ASP A 242 3.60 -2.72 -25.90
CA ASP A 242 2.69 -1.74 -26.51
C ASP A 242 1.27 -1.87 -25.94
N PHE A 243 0.82 -3.09 -25.66
CA PHE A 243 -0.45 -3.30 -24.97
C PHE A 243 -0.34 -2.95 -23.47
N ALA A 244 0.74 -3.38 -22.79
CA ALA A 244 0.94 -3.12 -21.37
C ALA A 244 0.99 -1.61 -21.02
N SER A 245 1.63 -0.80 -21.87
CA SER A 245 1.78 0.65 -21.68
C SER A 245 0.49 1.45 -21.88
N ARG A 246 -0.43 0.93 -22.71
CA ARG A 246 -1.70 1.62 -23.01
C ARG A 246 -2.79 1.35 -21.98
N HIS A 247 -2.66 0.31 -21.16
CA HIS A 247 -3.60 -0.01 -20.08
C HIS A 247 -3.15 0.60 -18.74
N THR A 248 -4.10 1.10 -17.93
CA THR A 248 -3.77 1.67 -16.60
C THR A 248 -3.44 0.57 -15.59
N PHE A 249 -4.12 -0.58 -15.73
CA PHE A 249 -3.99 -1.74 -14.85
C PHE A 249 -3.56 -2.98 -15.65
N PRO A 250 -2.36 -2.98 -16.27
CA PRO A 250 -1.89 -4.07 -17.12
C PRO A 250 -1.86 -5.42 -16.40
N SER A 251 -1.49 -5.49 -15.13
CA SER A 251 -1.42 -6.76 -14.38
C SER A 251 -2.79 -7.43 -14.19
N TYR A 252 -3.86 -6.64 -14.11
CA TYR A 252 -5.22 -7.18 -14.10
C TYR A 252 -5.62 -7.70 -15.49
N THR A 253 -5.24 -6.97 -16.54
CA THR A 253 -5.50 -7.39 -17.93
C THR A 253 -4.67 -8.61 -18.33
N LEU A 254 -3.47 -8.75 -17.77
CA LEU A 254 -2.60 -9.92 -17.86
C LEU A 254 -3.33 -11.17 -17.35
N ALA A 255 -3.96 -11.09 -16.18
CA ALA A 255 -4.68 -12.22 -15.61
C ALA A 255 -5.91 -12.65 -16.43
N LYS A 256 -6.53 -11.72 -17.17
CA LYS A 256 -7.62 -12.05 -18.12
C LYS A 256 -7.17 -12.90 -19.30
N LYS A 257 -5.86 -13.00 -19.58
CA LYS A 257 -5.32 -13.89 -20.63
C LYS A 257 -5.25 -15.35 -20.18
N ILE A 258 -5.44 -15.63 -18.90
CA ILE A 258 -5.43 -16.99 -18.39
C ILE A 258 -6.75 -17.65 -18.74
N GLN A 259 -6.69 -18.62 -19.65
CA GLN A 259 -7.81 -19.51 -19.98
C GLN A 259 -7.35 -20.94 -19.76
N VAL A 260 -7.88 -21.60 -18.72
CA VAL A 260 -7.60 -23.01 -18.44
C VAL A 260 -8.89 -23.80 -18.67
N GLY A 261 -9.04 -24.34 -19.88
CA GLY A 261 -10.25 -25.02 -20.33
C GLY A 261 -11.50 -24.14 -20.27
N GLU A 262 -12.67 -24.77 -20.11
CA GLU A 262 -13.98 -24.09 -20.00
C GLU A 262 -14.31 -23.65 -18.56
N PHE A 263 -13.62 -24.17 -17.54
CA PHE A 263 -14.01 -24.02 -16.13
C PHE A 263 -13.36 -22.83 -15.40
N LEU A 264 -12.10 -22.48 -15.72
CA LEU A 264 -11.36 -21.40 -15.05
C LEU A 264 -11.22 -20.17 -15.96
N GLN A 265 -12.27 -19.35 -16.02
CA GLN A 265 -12.33 -18.16 -16.90
C GLN A 265 -12.20 -16.82 -16.17
N ARG A 266 -12.31 -16.78 -14.82
CA ARG A 266 -12.30 -15.53 -14.02
C ARG A 266 -11.11 -15.42 -13.07
N ILE A 267 -9.92 -15.82 -13.53
CA ILE A 267 -8.69 -15.83 -12.72
C ILE A 267 -8.21 -14.42 -12.36
N GLU A 268 -8.62 -13.39 -13.11
CA GLU A 268 -8.32 -11.98 -12.81
C GLU A 268 -8.85 -11.51 -11.46
N VAL A 269 -9.85 -12.20 -10.89
CA VAL A 269 -10.34 -11.95 -9.52
C VAL A 269 -9.22 -12.15 -8.49
N LEU A 270 -8.29 -13.08 -8.70
CA LEU A 270 -7.14 -13.28 -7.79
C LEU A 270 -6.27 -12.03 -7.73
N VAL A 271 -6.00 -11.40 -8.88
CA VAL A 271 -5.21 -10.16 -8.95
C VAL A 271 -5.94 -9.01 -8.27
N ALA A 272 -7.25 -8.91 -8.47
CA ALA A 272 -8.07 -7.92 -7.77
C ALA A 272 -7.97 -8.10 -6.25
N ILE A 273 -8.10 -9.34 -5.72
CA ILE A 273 -8.01 -9.62 -4.28
C ILE A 273 -6.61 -9.28 -3.74
N ILE A 274 -5.53 -9.71 -4.41
CA ILE A 274 -4.15 -9.39 -4.03
C ILE A 274 -3.97 -7.87 -3.92
N TRP A 275 -4.44 -7.15 -4.96
CA TRP A 275 -4.34 -5.70 -5.00
C TRP A 275 -5.16 -5.05 -3.90
N PHE A 276 -6.40 -5.49 -3.67
CA PHE A 276 -7.27 -4.98 -2.62
C PHE A 276 -6.66 -5.11 -1.22
N LEU A 277 -6.04 -6.25 -0.93
CA LEU A 277 -5.36 -6.46 0.35
C LEU A 277 -4.12 -5.57 0.48
N THR A 278 -3.28 -5.50 -0.56
CA THR A 278 -2.04 -4.71 -0.51
C THR A 278 -2.30 -3.20 -0.47
N ILE A 279 -3.27 -2.71 -1.25
CA ILE A 279 -3.67 -1.29 -1.28
C ILE A 279 -4.31 -0.86 0.04
N PHE A 280 -5.06 -1.76 0.71
CA PHE A 280 -5.57 -1.54 2.06
C PHE A 280 -4.45 -1.25 3.06
N PHE A 281 -3.41 -2.10 3.11
CA PHE A 281 -2.27 -1.87 4.00
C PHE A 281 -1.50 -0.60 3.66
N LYS A 282 -1.31 -0.31 2.37
CA LYS A 282 -0.67 0.94 1.94
C LYS A 282 -1.44 2.17 2.43
N LEU A 283 -2.75 2.21 2.17
CA LEU A 283 -3.62 3.31 2.59
C LEU A 283 -3.63 3.47 4.11
N LEU A 284 -3.79 2.36 4.82
CA LEU A 284 -3.88 2.32 6.28
C LEU A 284 -2.60 2.82 6.94
N LEU A 285 -1.42 2.44 6.43
CA LEU A 285 -0.13 2.92 6.93
C LEU A 285 0.10 4.40 6.62
N CYS A 286 -0.26 4.87 5.42
CA CYS A 286 -0.20 6.30 5.08
C CYS A 286 -1.08 7.13 6.02
N PHE A 287 -2.32 6.68 6.22
CA PHE A 287 -3.28 7.35 7.09
C PHE A 287 -2.83 7.35 8.56
N TYR A 288 -2.39 6.20 9.07
CA TYR A 288 -1.86 6.08 10.43
C TYR A 288 -0.66 7.01 10.66
N ALA A 289 0.32 7.01 9.75
CA ALA A 289 1.51 7.84 9.86
C ALA A 289 1.19 9.34 9.78
N ALA A 290 0.24 9.75 8.92
CA ALA A 290 -0.24 11.11 8.86
C ALA A 290 -0.85 11.54 10.20
N LEU A 291 -1.79 10.75 10.74
CA LEU A 291 -2.43 11.05 12.03
C LEU A 291 -1.43 11.11 13.18
N LEU A 292 -0.47 10.19 13.22
CA LEU A 292 0.58 10.18 14.24
C LEU A 292 1.47 11.43 14.12
N GLY A 293 1.86 11.80 12.89
CA GLY A 293 2.67 12.99 12.63
C GLY A 293 1.97 14.28 13.05
N PHE A 294 0.71 14.45 12.66
CA PHE A 294 -0.12 15.59 13.08
C PHE A 294 -0.31 15.62 14.60
N ALA A 295 -0.55 14.43 15.17
CA ALA A 295 -0.44 14.06 16.58
C ALA A 295 0.69 14.79 17.32
N GLN A 296 1.90 14.51 16.82
CA GLN A 296 3.16 14.94 17.39
C GLN A 296 3.43 16.43 17.19
N VAL A 297 3.13 16.99 16.02
CA VAL A 297 3.27 18.43 15.71
C VAL A 297 2.48 19.30 16.70
N LEU A 298 1.24 18.88 17.00
CA LEU A 298 0.36 19.56 17.94
C LEU A 298 0.59 19.15 19.41
N ARG A 299 1.51 18.21 19.67
CA ARG A 299 1.80 17.65 21.01
C ARG A 299 0.56 17.09 21.72
N LEU A 300 -0.31 16.47 20.95
CA LEU A 300 -1.51 15.82 21.46
C LEU A 300 -1.18 14.50 22.16
N GLN A 301 -2.03 14.08 23.09
CA GLN A 301 -1.82 12.84 23.84
C GLN A 301 -2.16 11.59 23.00
N SER A 302 -3.09 11.72 22.06
CA SER A 302 -3.58 10.63 21.22
C SER A 302 -3.97 11.12 19.83
N TYR A 303 -3.73 10.28 18.82
CA TYR A 303 -4.18 10.52 17.45
C TYR A 303 -5.62 10.03 17.21
N ARG A 304 -6.21 9.26 18.15
CA ARG A 304 -7.51 8.60 17.96
C ARG A 304 -8.69 9.56 17.69
N PRO A 305 -8.80 10.73 18.35
CA PRO A 305 -9.89 11.68 18.05
C PRO A 305 -9.87 12.22 16.62
N MET A 306 -8.73 12.11 15.94
CA MET A 306 -8.52 12.62 14.58
C MET A 306 -8.91 11.61 13.49
N ILE A 307 -9.13 10.34 13.86
CA ILE A 307 -9.43 9.28 12.89
C ILE A 307 -10.65 9.64 12.05
N VAL A 308 -11.79 9.98 12.67
CA VAL A 308 -13.01 10.26 11.91
C VAL A 308 -12.90 11.56 11.09
N PRO A 309 -12.48 12.72 11.66
CA PRO A 309 -12.38 13.96 10.88
C PRO A 309 -11.46 13.85 9.66
N PHE A 310 -10.26 13.27 9.83
CA PHE A 310 -9.34 13.10 8.71
C PHE A 310 -9.76 11.96 7.78
N GLY A 311 -10.51 10.97 8.28
CA GLY A 311 -11.19 9.97 7.47
C GLY A 311 -12.15 10.56 6.46
N ILE A 312 -13.01 11.48 6.92
CA ILE A 312 -13.92 12.24 6.07
C ILE A 312 -13.10 13.12 5.10
N LEU A 313 -12.06 13.79 5.60
CA LEU A 313 -11.20 14.64 4.77
C LEU A 313 -10.53 13.86 3.63
N ILE A 314 -9.96 12.69 3.89
CA ILE A 314 -9.35 11.88 2.82
C ILE A 314 -10.39 11.43 1.79
N GLY A 315 -11.63 11.15 2.24
CA GLY A 315 -12.74 10.81 1.37
C GLY A 315 -13.13 11.96 0.45
N VAL A 316 -13.30 13.17 0.98
CA VAL A 316 -13.59 14.35 0.16
C VAL A 316 -12.42 14.66 -0.79
N LEU A 317 -11.19 14.69 -0.28
CA LEU A 317 -9.99 14.94 -1.08
C LEU A 317 -9.83 13.93 -2.21
N SER A 318 -10.11 12.65 -1.98
CA SER A 318 -10.02 11.62 -3.04
C SER A 318 -10.99 11.85 -4.20
N ILE A 319 -12.11 12.55 -3.99
CA ILE A 319 -13.06 12.87 -5.08
C ILE A 319 -12.52 14.01 -5.95
N ILE A 320 -11.85 14.99 -5.34
CA ILE A 320 -11.42 16.23 -6.03
C ILE A 320 -9.95 16.24 -6.45
N VAL A 321 -9.15 15.27 -6.03
CA VAL A 321 -7.68 15.25 -6.24
C VAL A 321 -7.29 15.29 -7.73
N TYR A 322 -8.07 14.67 -8.59
CA TYR A 322 -7.97 14.82 -10.05
C TYR A 322 -9.31 14.51 -10.73
N PRO A 323 -9.56 15.05 -11.94
CA PRO A 323 -10.86 14.93 -12.58
C PRO A 323 -11.16 13.52 -13.12
N ASN A 324 -10.16 12.80 -13.64
CA ASN A 324 -10.35 11.49 -14.26
C ASN A 324 -9.04 10.68 -14.33
N ILE A 325 -9.17 9.40 -14.70
CA ILE A 325 -8.05 8.45 -14.79
C ILE A 325 -7.00 8.81 -15.85
N VAL A 326 -7.36 9.60 -16.87
CA VAL A 326 -6.39 10.06 -17.88
C VAL A 326 -5.46 11.11 -17.27
N TYR A 327 -6.02 12.07 -16.52
CA TYR A 327 -5.23 13.05 -15.78
C TYR A 327 -4.34 12.36 -14.74
N PHE A 328 -4.83 11.32 -14.07
CA PHE A 328 -4.03 10.51 -13.15
C PHE A 328 -2.74 9.98 -13.80
N ARG A 329 -2.79 9.50 -15.05
CA ARG A 329 -1.57 9.00 -15.73
C ARG A 329 -0.52 10.09 -15.93
N VAL A 330 -0.94 11.28 -16.33
CA VAL A 330 -0.05 12.44 -16.46
C VAL A 330 0.51 12.84 -15.11
N PHE A 331 -0.35 12.95 -14.10
CA PHE A 331 0.06 13.27 -12.73
C PHE A 331 1.07 12.25 -12.19
N ALA A 332 0.81 10.95 -12.33
CA ALA A 332 1.67 9.88 -11.84
C ALA A 332 3.01 9.80 -12.60
N GLY A 333 3.03 10.12 -13.90
CA GLY A 333 4.23 10.06 -14.74
C GLY A 333 5.11 11.31 -14.64
N GLU A 334 4.52 12.50 -14.58
CA GLU A 334 5.25 13.75 -14.75
C GLU A 334 5.35 14.58 -13.46
N ILE A 335 4.38 14.48 -12.55
CA ILE A 335 4.31 15.35 -11.35
C ILE A 335 4.73 14.58 -10.10
N TRP A 336 4.17 13.38 -9.91
CA TRP A 336 4.38 12.56 -8.72
C TRP A 336 5.85 12.22 -8.45
N PRO A 337 6.71 11.91 -9.46
CA PRO A 337 8.10 11.60 -9.19
C PRO A 337 8.86 12.74 -8.51
N PHE A 338 8.63 13.99 -8.92
CA PHE A 338 9.29 15.14 -8.30
C PHE A 338 8.67 15.51 -6.95
N TYR A 339 7.34 15.41 -6.84
CA TYR A 339 6.64 15.69 -5.59
C TYR A 339 7.03 14.68 -4.50
N SER A 340 6.99 13.37 -4.81
CA SER A 340 7.44 12.32 -3.90
C SER A 340 8.94 12.39 -3.60
N ALA A 341 9.79 12.80 -4.56
CA ALA A 341 11.22 12.98 -4.30
C ALA A 341 11.51 14.08 -3.26
N THR A 342 10.68 15.12 -3.21
CA THR A 342 10.79 16.19 -2.21
C THR A 342 10.71 15.63 -0.78
N PHE A 343 9.75 14.76 -0.53
CA PHE A 343 9.51 14.18 0.80
C PHE A 343 10.28 12.90 1.05
N GLY A 344 10.54 12.11 0.01
CA GLY A 344 11.16 10.79 0.12
C GLY A 344 12.67 10.78 -0.04
N LEU A 345 13.26 11.75 -0.75
CA LEU A 345 14.70 11.84 -0.96
C LEU A 345 15.27 13.11 -0.34
N PHE A 346 14.82 14.28 -0.80
CA PHE A 346 15.43 15.55 -0.43
C PHE A 346 15.28 15.88 1.05
N LEU A 347 14.09 15.67 1.62
CA LEU A 347 13.85 15.92 3.05
C LEU A 347 14.67 14.98 3.95
N PRO A 348 14.66 13.63 3.78
CA PRO A 348 15.51 12.74 4.56
C PRO A 348 17.01 13.03 4.37
N LEU A 349 17.44 13.33 3.14
CA LEU A 349 18.83 13.67 2.87
C LEU A 349 19.25 14.97 3.57
N LEU A 350 18.41 16.01 3.53
CA LEU A 350 18.63 17.27 4.23
C LEU A 350 18.73 17.04 5.73
N LEU A 351 17.81 16.28 6.32
CA LEU A 351 17.86 15.95 7.75
C LEU A 351 19.13 15.18 8.10
N LEU A 352 19.57 14.25 7.25
CA LEU A 352 20.81 13.50 7.48
C LEU A 352 22.04 14.41 7.41
N VAL A 353 22.13 15.30 6.41
CA VAL A 353 23.26 16.25 6.27
C VAL A 353 23.30 17.22 7.46
N VAL A 354 22.17 17.83 7.84
CA VAL A 354 22.13 18.75 8.98
C VAL A 354 22.44 18.04 10.30
N SER A 355 22.04 16.77 10.43
CA SER A 355 22.34 15.96 11.62
C SER A 355 23.83 15.74 11.87
N TRP A 356 24.70 15.89 10.86
CA TRP A 356 26.16 15.82 11.04
C TRP A 356 26.71 17.02 11.79
N PHE A 357 26.08 18.19 11.65
CA PHE A 357 26.46 19.40 12.36
C PHE A 357 25.85 19.51 13.76
N ARG A 358 24.81 18.72 14.05
CA ARG A 358 24.12 18.66 15.35
C ARG A 358 23.95 17.20 15.77
N PRO A 359 24.94 16.61 16.45
CA PRO A 359 24.87 15.23 16.90
C PRO A 359 23.65 15.01 17.81
N PRO A 360 23.09 13.79 17.85
CA PRO A 360 22.07 13.45 18.83
C PRO A 360 22.59 13.81 20.23
N ALA A 361 21.76 14.49 21.04
CA ALA A 361 22.08 14.69 22.45
C ALA A 361 22.36 13.30 23.04
N ALA A 362 23.57 13.10 23.56
CA ALA A 362 24.04 11.81 24.02
C ALA A 362 22.97 11.18 24.93
N SER A 363 22.41 10.06 24.51
CA SER A 363 21.56 9.25 25.38
C SER A 363 22.40 8.90 26.59
N ALA A 364 22.06 9.48 27.74
CA ALA A 364 22.66 9.16 29.02
C ALA A 364 22.37 7.68 29.30
N THR A 365 23.28 6.80 28.89
CA THR A 365 23.25 5.38 29.19
C THR A 365 24.69 4.87 29.10
N GLY A 366 25.36 4.85 30.25
CA GLY A 366 26.70 4.29 30.39
C GLY A 366 27.74 5.11 31.15
N ALA A 367 27.36 5.95 32.11
CA ALA A 367 28.29 6.46 33.13
C ALA A 367 27.79 6.00 34.50
N GLY A 368 28.25 4.83 34.93
CA GLY A 368 27.87 4.22 36.19
C GLY A 368 28.74 3.00 36.48
N SER A 369 29.76 3.23 37.33
CA SER A 369 30.58 2.27 38.08
C SER A 369 31.60 1.42 37.30
N GLY A 370 32.81 1.96 37.20
CA GLY A 370 34.04 1.19 37.35
C GLY A 370 34.92 1.88 38.38
N SER A 371 34.96 1.37 39.62
CA SER A 371 36.09 1.53 40.54
C SER A 371 35.82 0.65 41.76
N GLY A 372 36.66 -0.37 41.93
CA GLY A 372 36.63 -1.25 43.09
C GLY A 372 37.12 -0.55 44.34
N GLU A 373 36.53 -0.92 45.47
CA GLU A 373 37.15 -0.83 46.79
C GLU A 373 36.90 -2.16 47.50
N SER A 374 37.99 -2.83 47.83
CA SER A 374 38.04 -4.01 48.69
C SER A 374 37.83 -3.58 50.15
N PRO A 375 37.11 -4.36 50.98
CA PRO A 375 37.16 -4.14 52.42
C PRO A 375 38.34 -4.93 53.05
N PRO A 376 39.02 -4.38 54.07
CA PRO A 376 40.08 -5.07 54.78
C PRO A 376 39.52 -6.05 55.83
N GLY A 377 40.30 -7.09 56.12
CA GLY A 377 39.99 -8.10 57.14
C GLY A 377 40.33 -7.68 58.58
N GLY A 378 39.81 -8.48 59.52
CA GLY A 378 40.00 -8.41 60.98
C GLY A 378 38.64 -8.29 61.69
N GLY A 379 38.23 -9.03 62.71
CA GLY A 379 38.78 -10.07 63.56
C GLY A 379 37.69 -10.43 64.59
N GLN A 380 37.69 -11.69 65.04
CA GLN A 380 36.92 -12.38 66.12
C GLN A 380 36.02 -11.57 67.08
N SER A 381 34.83 -12.11 67.41
CA SER A 381 34.44 -12.51 68.78
C SER A 381 33.10 -13.28 68.80
N GLY A 382 32.86 -14.04 69.88
CA GLY A 382 31.82 -15.09 70.06
C GLY A 382 30.36 -14.61 69.98
N GLY A 383 29.34 -15.45 70.06
CA GLY A 383 29.17 -16.82 70.53
C GLY A 383 27.66 -17.13 70.60
N ASN A 384 27.34 -18.40 70.88
CA ASN A 384 26.04 -18.94 71.26
C ASN A 384 24.94 -19.14 70.20
N GLN A 385 24.92 -20.41 69.74
CA GLN A 385 23.74 -21.28 69.59
C GLN A 385 22.81 -21.25 70.86
N PRO A 386 21.54 -21.70 70.80
CA PRO A 386 21.18 -23.03 70.31
C PRO A 386 19.95 -23.18 69.42
N SER A 387 20.07 -24.28 68.67
CA SER A 387 19.08 -25.22 68.12
C SER A 387 17.68 -25.24 68.74
N ASP A 388 16.69 -25.46 67.87
CA ASP A 388 15.79 -26.60 68.08
C ASP A 388 15.44 -27.27 66.75
N SER A 389 15.43 -28.60 66.82
CA SER A 389 15.17 -29.59 65.79
C SER A 389 14.14 -30.55 66.34
N GLN A 390 13.14 -30.94 65.56
CA GLN A 390 12.52 -32.28 65.49
C GLN A 390 11.22 -32.20 64.66
N SER A 391 11.10 -32.96 63.57
CA SER A 391 10.58 -34.34 63.49
C SER A 391 9.06 -34.38 63.70
N GLY A 392 8.21 -35.00 62.88
CA GLY A 392 8.38 -35.90 61.76
C GLY A 392 7.04 -36.59 61.46
N GLY A 393 7.02 -37.44 60.43
CA GLY A 393 6.03 -38.52 60.21
C GLY A 393 4.62 -38.11 59.75
N ASN A 394 4.18 -38.34 58.51
CA ASN A 394 3.83 -39.61 57.84
C ASN A 394 2.44 -40.15 58.23
N GLN A 395 1.45 -40.10 57.32
CA GLN A 395 0.82 -41.27 56.69
C GLN A 395 -0.49 -40.97 55.92
N SER A 396 -0.58 -41.70 54.82
CA SER A 396 -1.65 -41.97 53.86
C SER A 396 -2.90 -42.67 54.43
N GLY A 397 -4.04 -42.57 53.72
CA GLY A 397 -5.05 -43.64 53.73
C GLY A 397 -6.48 -43.26 53.34
N HIS A 398 -6.85 -43.59 52.09
CA HIS A 398 -8.13 -44.12 51.57
C HIS A 398 -9.51 -43.70 52.10
N GLY A 399 -10.44 -43.48 51.16
CA GLY A 399 -11.88 -43.80 51.36
C GLY A 399 -12.87 -43.07 50.44
N GLN A 400 -13.11 -43.60 49.25
CA GLN A 400 -14.43 -43.52 48.55
C GLN A 400 -15.27 -44.73 49.04
N PRO A 401 -16.62 -44.76 48.97
CA PRO A 401 -17.36 -44.67 47.69
C PRO A 401 -18.82 -44.12 47.72
N ASP A 402 -19.36 -43.95 46.50
CA ASP A 402 -20.72 -44.16 45.96
C ASP A 402 -22.02 -43.69 46.65
N GLY A 403 -22.92 -43.16 45.82
CA GLY A 403 -24.30 -43.67 45.78
C GLY A 403 -25.45 -42.68 45.52
N ASN A 404 -26.18 -42.95 44.43
CA ASN A 404 -27.62 -42.74 44.19
C ASN A 404 -28.19 -41.42 43.61
N GLN A 405 -28.47 -41.49 42.30
CA GLN A 405 -29.73 -41.12 41.62
C GLN A 405 -30.88 -42.08 42.04
N PRO A 406 -32.20 -41.81 41.81
CA PRO A 406 -32.78 -41.64 40.46
C PRO A 406 -34.06 -40.76 40.30
N SER A 407 -34.39 -40.49 39.02
CA SER A 407 -35.70 -40.41 38.31
C SER A 407 -36.91 -39.64 38.93
N ASP A 408 -37.84 -38.98 38.22
CA ASP A 408 -38.56 -39.39 37.00
C ASP A 408 -39.44 -38.25 36.39
N SER A 409 -39.57 -38.32 35.06
CA SER A 409 -40.75 -38.14 34.18
C SER A 409 -41.79 -36.99 34.27
N GLN A 410 -41.94 -36.33 33.09
CA GLN A 410 -43.18 -36.10 32.30
C GLN A 410 -44.30 -35.17 32.78
N SER A 411 -44.72 -34.23 31.91
CA SER A 411 -46.07 -34.20 31.29
C SER A 411 -46.19 -33.07 30.25
N GLY A 412 -46.96 -33.33 29.18
CA GLY A 412 -47.23 -32.49 28.01
C GLY A 412 -47.95 -31.16 28.30
N GLY A 413 -48.17 -30.27 27.34
CA GLY A 413 -48.59 -30.46 25.97
C GLY A 413 -50.02 -29.90 25.84
N ASN A 414 -50.22 -28.82 25.07
CA ASN A 414 -51.45 -28.67 24.27
C ASN A 414 -51.32 -27.66 23.13
N GLN A 415 -52.07 -27.96 22.07
CA GLN A 415 -52.02 -27.46 20.71
C GLN A 415 -52.96 -26.25 20.46
N SER A 416 -52.75 -25.65 19.27
CA SER A 416 -53.75 -25.10 18.31
C SER A 416 -54.63 -23.90 18.78
N ASP A 417 -54.98 -22.92 17.96
CA ASP A 417 -55.50 -23.08 16.60
C ASP A 417 -55.65 -21.75 15.82
N HIS A 418 -55.72 -21.92 14.49
CA HIS A 418 -56.44 -21.16 13.45
C HIS A 418 -56.27 -19.65 13.19
N GLY A 419 -56.09 -19.34 11.88
CA GLY A 419 -56.79 -18.22 11.25
C GLY A 419 -56.10 -17.49 10.09
N GLN A 420 -55.96 -18.13 8.92
CA GLN A 420 -56.00 -17.43 7.62
C GLN A 420 -57.39 -17.69 6.99
N PRO A 421 -57.95 -16.78 6.17
CA PRO A 421 -57.84 -16.99 4.72
C PRO A 421 -57.93 -15.75 3.80
N GLY A 422 -57.33 -15.86 2.61
CA GLY A 422 -57.78 -15.34 1.29
C GLY A 422 -57.89 -13.82 1.07
N GLY A 423 -57.65 -13.23 -0.10
CA GLY A 423 -57.41 -13.71 -1.46
C GLY A 423 -57.64 -12.56 -2.47
N ASN A 424 -57.21 -12.79 -3.72
CA ASN A 424 -57.59 -12.13 -4.99
C ASN A 424 -56.89 -10.87 -5.54
N GLN A 425 -56.04 -11.13 -6.56
CA GLN A 425 -56.21 -10.82 -7.99
C GLN A 425 -56.29 -9.35 -8.51
N SER A 426 -55.37 -9.04 -9.43
CA SER A 426 -55.62 -8.71 -10.86
C SER A 426 -55.02 -7.39 -11.41
N SER A 427 -54.27 -7.58 -12.50
CA SER A 427 -54.23 -6.81 -13.77
C SER A 427 -54.01 -5.29 -13.79
N GLY A 428 -53.08 -4.86 -14.66
CA GLY A 428 -53.17 -3.55 -15.32
C GLY A 428 -51.86 -3.01 -15.88
N SER A 429 -51.46 -3.43 -17.08
CA SER A 429 -50.81 -2.51 -18.04
C SER A 429 -51.91 -1.78 -18.80
N PRO A 430 -51.67 -0.53 -19.27
CA PRO A 430 -51.48 -0.39 -20.70
C PRO A 430 -50.41 0.63 -21.12
N SER A 431 -49.89 0.36 -22.31
CA SER A 431 -49.18 1.21 -23.28
C SER A 431 -49.80 2.57 -23.55
N GLY A 432 -48.98 3.56 -23.95
CA GLY A 432 -49.44 4.75 -24.68
C GLY A 432 -48.33 5.78 -24.88
N GLY A 433 -47.88 5.99 -26.12
CA GLY A 433 -46.70 6.77 -26.48
C GLY A 433 -46.91 8.26 -26.76
N SER A 434 -45.81 8.92 -27.14
CA SER A 434 -45.76 10.09 -28.03
C SER A 434 -44.31 10.60 -28.10
N GLN A 435 -43.54 10.15 -29.11
CA GLN A 435 -42.40 10.92 -29.59
C GLN A 435 -42.92 11.87 -30.67
N GLN A 436 -43.00 13.14 -30.32
CA GLN A 436 -43.21 14.22 -31.28
C GLN A 436 -41.90 14.49 -32.02
N SER A 437 -41.96 14.40 -33.35
CA SER A 437 -41.02 15.05 -34.24
C SER A 437 -41.30 16.55 -34.23
N GLU A 438 -40.29 17.36 -33.97
CA GLU A 438 -40.26 18.76 -34.42
C GLU A 438 -39.15 18.92 -35.45
N SER A 439 -39.61 19.05 -36.69
CA SER A 439 -38.93 19.62 -37.83
C SER A 439 -38.92 21.14 -37.73
N GLN A 440 -37.80 21.80 -38.05
CA GLN A 440 -37.77 23.14 -38.67
C GLN A 440 -36.35 23.45 -39.22
N PRO A 441 -36.19 24.45 -40.12
CA PRO A 441 -36.09 24.18 -41.56
C PRO A 441 -34.75 24.59 -42.18
N GLY A 442 -34.58 24.20 -43.44
CA GLY A 442 -33.48 24.66 -44.29
C GLY A 442 -33.54 26.15 -44.61
N GLY A 443 -32.35 26.72 -44.78
CA GLY A 443 -32.10 27.98 -45.45
C GLY A 443 -30.82 27.81 -46.27
N GLY A 444 -30.99 27.61 -47.58
CA GLY A 444 -29.88 27.64 -48.53
C GLY A 444 -29.58 29.08 -48.95
N SER A 445 -28.31 29.36 -49.22
CA SER A 445 -27.89 30.35 -50.21
C SER A 445 -26.53 29.92 -50.74
N SER A 446 -26.56 29.20 -51.85
CA SER A 446 -25.47 29.13 -52.81
C SER A 446 -25.42 30.44 -53.58
N GLU A 447 -24.25 31.07 -53.67
CA GLU A 447 -23.93 31.90 -54.81
C GLU A 447 -22.48 31.64 -55.25
N SER A 448 -22.34 31.68 -56.56
CA SER A 448 -21.36 30.98 -57.36
C SER A 448 -20.41 31.95 -58.05
N SER A 449 -19.27 31.41 -58.48
CA SER A 449 -18.67 31.66 -59.80
C SER A 449 -17.97 33.01 -60.03
N SER A 450 -16.64 32.94 -60.16
CA SER A 450 -15.84 33.25 -61.37
C SER A 450 -14.37 33.34 -60.93
N GLY A 451 -13.36 32.78 -61.59
CA GLY A 451 -13.18 32.44 -63.00
C GLY A 451 -11.89 33.14 -63.47
N GLU A 452 -11.01 32.38 -64.15
CA GLU A 452 -9.77 32.81 -64.84
C GLU A 452 -8.53 33.04 -63.96
N GLY A 453 -7.31 32.61 -64.32
CA GLY A 453 -6.82 32.08 -65.59
C GLY A 453 -5.36 31.60 -65.45
N GLN A 454 -4.99 30.77 -66.41
CA GLN A 454 -3.78 29.94 -66.53
C GLN A 454 -2.46 30.72 -66.63
N SER A 455 -1.34 30.03 -66.35
CA SER A 455 -0.27 29.81 -67.35
C SER A 455 0.94 29.03 -66.79
N GLY A 456 1.07 27.77 -67.23
CA GLY A 456 2.19 27.29 -68.06
C GLY A 456 3.58 27.07 -67.44
N GLY A 457 4.10 25.83 -67.56
CA GLY A 457 5.54 25.58 -67.36
C GLY A 457 6.05 24.12 -67.26
N ASN A 458 5.57 23.23 -68.14
CA ASN A 458 6.11 21.94 -68.62
C ASN A 458 7.28 21.18 -67.91
N PRO A 459 7.18 19.84 -67.69
CA PRO A 459 8.31 18.96 -67.40
C PRO A 459 8.87 18.32 -68.69
N SER A 460 10.19 18.28 -68.84
CA SER A 460 10.88 17.49 -69.88
C SER A 460 11.44 16.22 -69.27
N GLY A 461 11.01 15.08 -69.81
CA GLY A 461 11.53 13.76 -69.50
C GLY A 461 12.77 13.38 -70.31
N GLY A 462 13.25 12.16 -70.11
CA GLY A 462 14.17 11.52 -71.06
C GLY A 462 15.16 10.49 -70.52
N ASN A 463 14.64 9.31 -70.15
CA ASN A 463 15.00 8.00 -70.72
C ASN A 463 16.40 7.32 -70.52
N GLN A 464 16.30 5.97 -70.44
CA GLN A 464 17.25 4.91 -70.83
C GLN A 464 18.18 4.23 -69.78
N SER A 465 17.71 3.05 -69.37
CA SER A 465 18.34 1.70 -69.48
C SER A 465 19.86 1.53 -69.38
N GLY A 466 20.25 0.64 -68.47
CA GLY A 466 21.48 -0.14 -68.41
C GLY A 466 21.34 -1.23 -67.35
#